data_AF-A0A482W852-F1
#
_entry.id   AF-A0A482W852-F1
#
_cell.length_a   1.000
_cell.length_b   1.000
_cell.length_c   1.000
_cell.angle_alpha   90.00
_cell.angle_beta   90.00
_cell.angle_gamma   90.00
#
_symmetry.space_group_name_H-M   'P 1'
#
loop_
_entity.id
_entity.type
_entity.pdbx_description
1 polymer ?
#
loop_
_entity_poly.entity_id
_entity_poly.type
_entity_poly.pdbx_seq_one_letter_code
_entity_poly.pdbx_strand_id
1 'polypeptide(L)'
;MKSPTSETVQANYSKLSDHIRRLTPQGIQCSVFCGGTNCKYENPENWKADSLAIQGIKSIINLQSPKEHASCGQPLEDSGFSYDPNIFMEHNIYYYNFAWKDYGDATLVGLLNMVKVLAFAITEGRVAIHCHAGLGRTGVLIACYLVYSLRIVHWICERILKLCGCWIDEFPPSNTPFTKKDLENFVMAL
;
A
#
# COMPACT_ATOMS: atom_id res chain seq x y z
N MET A 1 -5.98 -20.00 33.90
CA MET A 1 -6.08 -18.79 33.07
C MET A 1 -4.71 -18.51 32.46
N LYS A 2 -4.52 -18.70 31.15
CA LYS A 2 -3.30 -18.28 30.45
C LYS A 2 -3.53 -16.87 29.93
N SER A 3 -2.63 -15.95 30.25
CA SER A 3 -2.61 -14.59 29.69
C SER A 3 -2.39 -14.67 28.18
N PRO A 4 -3.04 -13.80 27.38
CA PRO A 4 -2.72 -13.72 25.96
C PRO A 4 -1.32 -13.12 25.84
N THR A 5 -0.36 -13.91 25.38
CA THR A 5 0.94 -13.41 24.92
C THR A 5 0.68 -12.53 23.71
N SER A 6 0.89 -11.23 23.87
CA SER A 6 0.93 -10.26 22.77
C SER A 6 2.04 -10.67 21.80
N GLU A 7 1.71 -11.45 20.78
CA GLU A 7 2.61 -11.74 19.66
C GLU A 7 2.95 -10.41 18.99
N THR A 8 4.18 -9.95 19.19
CA THR A 8 4.68 -8.77 18.52
C THR A 8 4.89 -9.14 17.06
N VAL A 9 4.09 -8.56 16.17
CA VAL A 9 4.28 -8.68 14.71
C VAL A 9 5.61 -8.00 14.38
N GLN A 10 6.68 -8.78 14.26
CA GLN A 10 7.98 -8.27 13.84
C GLN A 10 7.99 -8.07 12.33
N ALA A 11 8.42 -6.89 11.90
CA ALA A 11 8.72 -6.64 10.50
C ALA A 11 9.78 -7.63 10.01
N ASN A 12 9.56 -8.23 8.84
CA ASN A 12 10.45 -9.26 8.27
C ASN A 12 11.74 -8.66 7.66
N TYR A 13 12.09 -7.42 8.03
CA TYR A 13 13.28 -6.71 7.55
C TYR A 13 14.15 -6.29 8.74
N SER A 14 15.46 -6.51 8.62
CA SER A 14 16.44 -6.11 9.63
C SER A 14 16.86 -4.66 9.40
N LYS A 15 17.00 -3.87 10.48
CA LYS A 15 17.44 -2.46 10.39
C LYS A 15 18.76 -2.29 9.61
N LEU A 16 19.65 -3.27 9.69
CA LEU A 16 20.89 -3.31 8.93
C LEU A 16 20.62 -3.54 7.42
N SER A 17 19.77 -4.50 7.06
CA SER A 17 19.36 -4.75 5.67
C SER A 17 18.76 -3.50 5.03
N ASP A 18 17.89 -2.79 5.76
CA ASP A 18 17.29 -1.54 5.27
C ASP A 18 18.32 -0.43 5.08
N HIS A 19 19.27 -0.31 6.00
CA HIS A 19 20.33 0.68 5.88
C HIS A 19 21.21 0.41 4.65
N ILE A 20 21.61 -0.85 4.44
CA ILE A 20 22.39 -1.25 3.26
C ILE A 20 21.59 -1.01 1.97
N ARG A 21 20.29 -1.34 1.96
CA ARG A 21 19.39 -1.10 0.81
C ARG A 21 19.33 0.36 0.41
N ARG A 22 19.23 1.29 1.38
CA ARG A 22 19.19 2.74 1.12
C ARG A 22 20.48 3.30 0.52
N LEU A 23 21.62 2.67 0.81
CA LEU A 23 22.94 3.08 0.32
C LEU A 23 23.33 2.38 -0.99
N THR A 24 22.61 1.32 -1.37
CA THR A 24 22.91 0.56 -2.57
C THR A 24 22.50 1.37 -3.80
N PRO A 25 23.40 1.57 -4.79
CA PRO A 25 23.07 2.29 -6.02
C PRO A 25 21.85 1.68 -6.72
N GLN A 26 20.98 2.54 -7.24
CA GLN A 26 19.71 2.14 -7.85
C GLN A 26 19.88 1.08 -8.96
N GLY A 27 20.97 1.17 -9.75
CA GLY A 27 21.27 0.23 -10.83
C GLY A 27 21.62 -1.20 -10.40
N ILE A 28 21.96 -1.44 -9.13
CA ILE A 28 22.26 -2.79 -8.61
C ILE A 28 21.35 -3.22 -7.46
N GLN A 29 20.52 -2.31 -6.94
CA GLN A 29 19.61 -2.56 -5.83
C GLN A 29 18.66 -3.73 -6.13
N CYS A 30 18.12 -3.79 -7.35
CA CYS A 30 17.30 -4.90 -7.85
C CYS A 30 18.03 -6.24 -7.80
N SER A 31 19.26 -6.29 -8.31
CA SER A 31 20.07 -7.52 -8.38
C SER A 31 20.42 -8.05 -7.00
N VAL A 32 20.73 -7.15 -6.06
CA VAL A 32 21.17 -7.51 -4.70
C VAL A 32 20.00 -7.96 -3.81
N PHE A 33 18.82 -7.37 -3.98
CA PHE A 33 17.75 -7.49 -2.98
C PHE A 33 16.44 -8.10 -3.47
N CYS A 34 16.21 -8.13 -4.78
CA CYS A 34 14.99 -8.64 -5.39
C CYS A 34 15.24 -9.82 -6.33
N GLY A 35 16.49 -10.07 -6.75
CA GLY A 35 16.87 -11.16 -7.65
C GLY A 35 17.09 -10.73 -9.12
N GLY A 36 17.12 -9.42 -9.40
CA GLY A 36 17.41 -8.87 -10.73
C GLY A 36 16.38 -9.32 -11.78
N THR A 37 16.83 -9.88 -12.89
CA THR A 37 15.96 -10.42 -13.95
C THR A 37 15.03 -11.53 -13.47
N ASN A 38 15.42 -12.27 -12.43
CA ASN A 38 14.58 -13.29 -11.78
C ASN A 38 13.76 -12.70 -10.62
N CYS A 39 13.43 -11.42 -10.67
CA CYS A 39 12.69 -10.74 -9.61
C CYS A 39 11.39 -11.50 -9.30
N LYS A 40 11.18 -11.79 -8.01
CA LYS A 40 9.97 -12.50 -7.56
C LYS A 40 8.68 -11.72 -7.87
N TYR A 41 8.74 -10.39 -7.79
CA TYR A 41 7.56 -9.53 -7.91
C TYR A 41 7.26 -9.12 -9.36
N GLU A 42 8.29 -8.96 -10.19
CA GLU A 42 8.16 -8.43 -11.55
C GLU A 42 8.28 -9.51 -12.64
N ASN A 43 8.30 -10.80 -12.26
CA ASN A 43 8.30 -11.91 -13.21
C ASN A 43 6.94 -12.65 -13.16
N PRO A 44 6.10 -12.55 -14.21
CA PRO A 44 4.81 -13.24 -14.29
C PRO A 44 4.87 -14.76 -14.11
N GLU A 45 5.99 -15.40 -14.47
CA GLU A 45 6.17 -16.86 -14.33
C GLU A 45 6.21 -17.31 -12.85
N ASN A 46 6.50 -16.39 -11.92
CA ASN A 46 6.50 -16.68 -10.49
C ASN A 46 5.10 -16.68 -9.85
N TRP A 47 4.05 -16.35 -10.62
CA TRP A 47 2.70 -16.17 -10.12
C TRP A 47 1.85 -17.40 -10.40
N LYS A 48 1.23 -17.92 -9.34
CA LYS A 48 0.25 -19.02 -9.43
C LYS A 48 -1.14 -18.46 -9.72
N ALA A 49 -2.05 -19.27 -10.27
CA ALA A 49 -3.42 -18.85 -10.55
C ALA A 49 -4.13 -18.25 -9.31
N ASP A 50 -3.88 -18.81 -8.13
CA ASP A 50 -4.43 -18.34 -6.85
C ASP A 50 -3.90 -16.96 -6.41
N SER A 51 -2.82 -16.47 -7.03
CA SER A 51 -2.24 -15.14 -6.80
C SER A 51 -2.63 -14.10 -7.85
N LEU A 52 -3.33 -14.50 -8.93
CA LEU A 52 -3.51 -13.66 -10.13
C LEU A 52 -4.93 -13.12 -10.32
N ALA A 53 -5.93 -13.61 -9.59
CA ALA A 53 -7.32 -13.29 -9.90
C ALA A 53 -8.08 -12.86 -8.65
N ILE A 54 -8.07 -11.55 -8.37
CA ILE A 54 -9.07 -10.95 -7.52
C ILE A 54 -10.12 -10.32 -8.43
N GLN A 55 -11.27 -10.97 -8.51
CA GLN A 55 -12.37 -10.56 -9.39
C GLN A 55 -13.01 -9.25 -8.91
N GLY A 56 -13.43 -8.43 -9.87
CA GLY A 56 -14.22 -7.22 -9.62
C GLY A 56 -13.42 -5.97 -9.23
N ILE A 57 -12.12 -5.90 -9.55
CA ILE A 57 -11.33 -4.68 -9.40
C ILE A 57 -11.90 -3.59 -10.31
N LYS A 58 -12.19 -2.42 -9.75
CA LYS A 58 -12.68 -1.24 -10.47
C LYS A 58 -11.62 -0.15 -10.62
N SER A 59 -10.65 -0.11 -9.71
CA SER A 59 -9.55 0.85 -9.75
C SER A 59 -8.21 0.22 -9.36
N ILE A 60 -7.12 0.67 -9.98
CA ILE A 60 -5.74 0.34 -9.63
C ILE A 60 -5.02 1.63 -9.22
N ILE A 61 -4.33 1.58 -8.08
CA ILE A 61 -3.44 2.64 -7.60
C ILE A 61 -2.00 2.12 -7.64
N ASN A 62 -1.22 2.61 -8.61
CA ASN A 62 0.19 2.31 -8.74
C ASN A 62 1.03 3.38 -8.04
N LEU A 63 1.83 2.98 -7.05
CA LEU A 63 2.71 3.87 -6.29
C LEU A 63 4.15 3.95 -6.83
N GLN A 64 4.46 3.19 -7.89
CA GLN A 64 5.79 3.18 -8.52
C GLN A 64 6.02 4.45 -9.34
N SER A 65 7.28 4.88 -9.39
CA SER A 65 7.73 5.85 -10.40
C SER A 65 8.12 5.10 -11.67
N PRO A 66 7.87 5.65 -12.88
CA PRO A 66 8.32 5.03 -14.12
C PRO A 66 9.83 4.78 -14.08
N LYS A 67 10.25 3.60 -14.56
CA LYS A 67 11.65 3.14 -14.60
C LYS A 67 12.32 2.99 -13.24
N GLU A 68 11.60 3.05 -12.11
CA GLU A 68 12.25 2.94 -10.78
C GLU A 68 12.92 1.57 -10.57
N HIS A 69 12.41 0.53 -11.26
CA HIS A 69 12.89 -0.85 -11.24
C HIS A 69 13.29 -1.37 -12.63
N ALA A 70 13.88 -0.54 -13.49
CA ALA A 70 14.23 -0.90 -14.87
C ALA A 70 15.21 -2.08 -15.03
N SER A 71 15.80 -2.57 -13.94
CA SER A 71 16.70 -3.74 -13.92
C SER A 71 16.12 -4.94 -13.17
N CYS A 72 14.83 -4.90 -12.81
CA CYS A 72 14.11 -5.99 -12.15
C CYS A 72 13.15 -6.66 -13.16
N GLY A 73 13.09 -8.00 -13.15
CA GLY A 73 12.10 -8.75 -13.94
C GLY A 73 12.34 -8.69 -15.44
N GLN A 74 11.25 -8.72 -16.20
CA GLN A 74 11.25 -8.57 -17.66
C GLN A 74 11.51 -7.12 -18.08
N PRO A 75 11.92 -6.87 -19.34
CA PRO A 75 12.04 -5.50 -19.85
C PRO A 75 10.77 -4.69 -19.64
N LEU A 76 10.92 -3.42 -19.26
CA LEU A 76 9.80 -2.52 -19.09
C LEU A 76 9.12 -2.21 -20.42
N GLU A 77 7.81 -2.00 -20.37
CA GLU A 77 7.02 -1.48 -21.47
C GLU A 77 7.35 0.00 -21.73
N ASP A 78 6.84 0.55 -22.83
CA ASP A 78 7.02 1.97 -23.21
C ASP A 78 6.55 2.96 -22.13
N SER A 79 5.58 2.53 -21.31
CA SER A 79 5.07 3.26 -20.14
C SER A 79 6.13 3.47 -19.05
N GLY A 80 7.21 2.67 -19.06
CA GLY A 80 8.20 2.61 -18.00
C GLY A 80 7.78 1.75 -16.80
N PHE A 81 6.73 0.94 -16.94
CA PHE A 81 6.30 -0.07 -15.97
C PHE A 81 6.40 -1.48 -16.57
N SER A 82 6.27 -2.51 -15.75
CA SER A 82 6.32 -3.92 -16.18
C SER A 82 5.05 -4.40 -16.90
N TYR A 83 4.09 -3.49 -17.09
CA TYR A 83 2.83 -3.71 -17.79
C TYR A 83 2.39 -2.41 -18.46
N ASP A 84 1.51 -2.49 -19.46
CA ASP A 84 0.88 -1.31 -20.05
C ASP A 84 -0.38 -0.91 -19.27
N PRO A 85 -0.43 0.28 -18.63
CA PRO A 85 -1.62 0.76 -17.96
C PRO A 85 -2.87 0.86 -18.84
N ASN A 86 -2.69 1.04 -20.17
CA ASN A 86 -3.82 1.19 -21.09
C ASN A 86 -4.72 -0.05 -21.13
N ILE A 87 -4.14 -1.24 -20.94
CA ILE A 87 -4.88 -2.51 -20.89
C ILE A 87 -5.99 -2.43 -19.82
N PHE A 88 -5.73 -1.82 -18.67
CA PHE A 88 -6.74 -1.69 -17.62
C PHE A 88 -7.87 -0.73 -18.01
N MET A 89 -7.52 0.40 -18.64
CA MET A 89 -8.50 1.40 -19.06
C MET A 89 -9.43 0.86 -20.15
N GLU A 90 -8.91 0.09 -21.11
CA GLU A 90 -9.70 -0.61 -22.13
C GLU A 90 -10.73 -1.58 -21.51
N HIS A 91 -10.40 -2.16 -20.36
CA HIS A 91 -11.28 -3.05 -19.60
C HIS A 91 -12.15 -2.31 -18.57
N ASN A 92 -12.31 -0.98 -18.69
CA ASN A 92 -13.09 -0.13 -17.79
C ASN A 92 -12.63 -0.16 -16.32
N ILE A 93 -11.33 -0.35 -16.10
CA ILE A 93 -10.67 -0.25 -14.79
C ILE A 93 -9.94 1.10 -14.74
N TYR A 94 -10.25 1.91 -13.73
CA TYR A 94 -9.57 3.19 -13.54
C TYR A 94 -8.13 2.99 -13.08
N TYR A 95 -7.20 3.73 -13.66
CA TYR A 95 -5.78 3.63 -13.30
C TYR A 95 -5.26 4.96 -12.76
N TYR A 96 -4.72 4.95 -11.55
CA TYR A 96 -4.12 6.11 -10.89
C TYR A 96 -2.65 5.83 -10.61
N ASN A 97 -1.74 6.62 -11.19
CA ASN A 97 -0.33 6.57 -10.85
C ASN A 97 0.05 7.73 -9.93
N PHE A 98 0.43 7.40 -8.70
CA PHE A 98 1.02 8.35 -7.75
C PHE A 98 2.47 7.99 -7.53
N ALA A 99 3.38 8.69 -8.23
CA ALA A 99 4.81 8.46 -8.08
C ALA A 99 5.25 8.71 -6.63
N TRP A 100 5.49 7.64 -5.89
CA TRP A 100 6.05 7.67 -4.55
C TRP A 100 7.41 6.97 -4.60
N LYS A 101 8.48 7.77 -4.55
CA LYS A 101 9.86 7.25 -4.59
C LYS A 101 10.06 6.07 -3.64
N ASP A 102 10.59 4.97 -4.15
CA ASP A 102 10.88 3.79 -3.33
C ASP A 102 11.83 4.16 -2.17
N TYR A 103 11.50 3.68 -0.97
CA TYR A 103 12.16 4.05 0.31
C TYR A 103 12.15 5.54 0.70
N GLY A 104 11.42 6.39 -0.04
CA GLY A 104 11.24 7.81 0.26
C GLY A 104 10.00 8.08 1.13
N ASP A 105 9.98 9.24 1.77
CA ASP A 105 8.84 9.72 2.55
C ASP A 105 7.86 10.47 1.62
N ALA A 106 6.56 10.21 1.76
CA ALA A 106 5.54 11.05 1.15
C ALA A 106 5.35 12.33 1.97
N THR A 107 5.13 13.46 1.30
CA THR A 107 4.68 14.68 2.00
C THR A 107 3.28 14.46 2.55
N LEU A 108 2.93 15.12 3.66
CA LEU A 108 1.57 15.05 4.22
C LEU A 108 0.50 15.41 3.18
N VAL A 109 0.76 16.44 2.36
CA VAL A 109 -0.15 16.87 1.28
C VAL A 109 -0.28 15.77 0.21
N GLY A 110 0.83 15.17 -0.22
CA GLY A 110 0.82 14.07 -1.18
C GLY A 110 0.04 12.86 -0.64
N LEU A 111 0.25 12.51 0.62
CA LEU A 111 -0.44 11.42 1.30
C LEU A 111 -1.95 11.68 1.41
N LEU A 112 -2.34 12.89 1.81
CA LEU A 112 -3.75 13.28 1.87
C LEU A 112 -4.44 13.25 0.50
N ASN A 113 -3.75 13.68 -0.56
CA ASN A 113 -4.29 13.60 -1.92
C ASN A 113 -4.53 12.15 -2.34
N MET A 114 -3.56 11.26 -2.09
CA MET A 114 -3.71 9.82 -2.37
C MET A 114 -4.85 9.20 -1.57
N VAL A 115 -4.96 9.52 -0.26
CA VAL A 115 -6.03 9.01 0.60
C VAL A 115 -7.42 9.48 0.13
N LYS A 116 -7.55 10.72 -0.36
CA LYS A 116 -8.82 11.22 -0.91
C LYS A 116 -9.22 10.45 -2.17
N VAL A 117 -8.29 10.23 -3.10
CA VAL A 117 -8.55 9.44 -4.31
C VAL A 117 -8.89 8.01 -3.96
N LEU A 118 -8.17 7.40 -3.01
CA LEU A 118 -8.48 6.07 -2.51
C LEU A 118 -9.87 5.99 -1.88
N ALA A 119 -10.25 6.98 -1.07
CA ALA A 119 -11.56 7.03 -0.45
C ALA A 119 -12.69 7.09 -1.47
N PHE A 120 -12.52 7.87 -2.54
CA PHE A 120 -13.46 7.89 -3.67
C PHE A 120 -13.45 6.56 -4.45
N ALA A 121 -12.28 6.01 -4.77
CA ALA A 121 -12.18 4.79 -5.56
C ALA A 121 -12.88 3.59 -4.88
N ILE A 122 -12.87 3.53 -3.55
CA ILE A 122 -13.57 2.50 -2.76
C ILE A 122 -15.08 2.63 -2.85
N THR A 123 -15.64 3.84 -3.02
CA THR A 123 -17.10 3.99 -3.21
C THR A 123 -17.55 3.49 -4.57
N GLU A 124 -16.66 3.49 -5.57
CA GLU A 124 -16.93 3.01 -6.93
C GLU A 124 -16.74 1.49 -7.08
N GLY A 125 -15.98 0.84 -6.20
CA GLY A 125 -15.77 -0.61 -6.22
C GLY A 125 -14.47 -1.04 -5.56
N ARG A 126 -14.01 -2.26 -5.88
CA ARG A 126 -12.79 -2.82 -5.30
C ARG A 126 -11.57 -2.12 -5.86
N VAL A 127 -10.61 -1.79 -4.99
CA VAL A 127 -9.39 -1.07 -5.38
C VAL A 127 -8.17 -1.96 -5.14
N ALA A 128 -7.38 -2.13 -6.19
CA ALA A 128 -6.05 -2.74 -6.11
C ALA A 128 -4.99 -1.66 -5.87
N ILE A 129 -4.16 -1.80 -4.85
CA ILE A 129 -3.08 -0.85 -4.55
C ILE A 129 -1.76 -1.61 -4.53
N HIS A 130 -0.78 -1.17 -5.30
CA HIS A 130 0.53 -1.81 -5.33
C HIS A 130 1.68 -0.81 -5.40
N CYS A 131 2.86 -1.29 -5.01
CA CYS A 131 4.15 -0.66 -5.30
C CYS A 131 5.03 -1.72 -5.97
N HIS A 132 6.33 -1.76 -5.72
CA HIS A 132 7.16 -2.85 -6.23
C HIS A 132 6.92 -4.19 -5.54
N ALA A 133 7.00 -4.23 -4.20
CA ALA A 133 6.77 -5.45 -3.43
C ALA A 133 5.39 -5.50 -2.75
N GLY A 134 4.58 -4.45 -2.92
CA GLY A 134 3.27 -4.30 -2.26
C GLY A 134 3.29 -4.22 -0.72
N LEU A 135 4.45 -3.96 -0.10
CA LEU A 135 4.61 -3.97 1.36
C LEU A 135 4.62 -2.56 1.98
N GLY A 136 5.66 -1.78 1.72
CA GLY A 136 5.92 -0.50 2.41
C GLY A 136 4.94 0.61 2.05
N ARG A 137 5.10 1.20 0.86
CA ARG A 137 4.27 2.31 0.36
C ARG A 137 2.77 1.96 0.35
N THR A 138 2.45 0.75 -0.12
CA THR A 138 1.08 0.20 -0.11
C THR A 138 0.51 0.13 1.30
N GLY A 139 1.25 -0.45 2.25
CA GLY A 139 0.82 -0.56 3.64
C GLY A 139 0.63 0.80 4.31
N VAL A 140 1.52 1.77 4.06
CA VAL A 140 1.39 3.13 4.59
C VAL A 140 0.13 3.81 4.04
N LEU A 141 -0.13 3.74 2.74
CA LEU A 141 -1.33 4.35 2.15
C LEU A 141 -2.61 3.75 2.72
N ILE A 142 -2.67 2.42 2.87
CA ILE A 142 -3.82 1.73 3.49
C ILE A 142 -3.96 2.15 4.96
N ALA A 143 -2.88 2.18 5.73
CA ALA A 143 -2.92 2.61 7.12
C ALA A 143 -3.43 4.06 7.25
N CYS A 144 -2.98 4.96 6.38
CA CYS A 144 -3.44 6.34 6.36
C CYS A 144 -4.91 6.47 5.98
N TYR A 145 -5.39 5.67 5.04
CA TYR A 145 -6.82 5.58 4.76
C TYR A 145 -7.61 5.05 5.96
N LEU A 146 -7.13 3.99 6.63
CA LEU A 146 -7.82 3.44 7.80
C LEU A 146 -7.91 4.50 8.90
N VAL A 147 -6.84 5.26 9.14
CA VAL A 147 -6.85 6.37 10.08
C VAL A 147 -7.84 7.47 9.65
N TYR A 148 -7.86 7.83 8.38
CA TYR A 148 -8.76 8.84 7.81
C TYR A 148 -10.23 8.43 7.91
N SER A 149 -10.57 7.22 7.49
CA SER A 149 -11.95 6.72 7.38
C SER A 149 -12.53 6.26 8.72
N LEU A 150 -11.72 5.59 9.55
CA LEU A 150 -12.16 5.10 10.85
C LEU A 150 -11.97 6.12 11.97
N ARG A 151 -11.38 7.29 11.63
CA ARG A 151 -10.98 8.31 12.60
C ARG A 151 -10.22 7.67 13.78
N ILE A 152 -9.29 6.73 13.54
CA ILE A 152 -8.60 5.99 14.62
C ILE A 152 -7.85 6.93 15.57
N VAL A 153 -7.31 8.04 15.06
CA VAL A 153 -6.71 9.08 15.90
C VAL A 153 -7.76 9.73 16.80
N HIS A 154 -9.01 9.90 16.35
CA HIS A 154 -10.09 10.34 17.21
C HIS A 154 -10.37 9.32 18.30
N TRP A 155 -10.46 8.01 18.02
CA TRP A 155 -10.71 7.00 19.06
C TRP A 155 -9.56 6.88 20.06
N ILE A 156 -8.31 6.94 19.61
CA ILE A 156 -7.13 6.89 20.49
C ILE A 156 -7.02 8.19 21.30
N CYS A 157 -7.16 9.36 20.68
CA CYS A 157 -7.18 10.64 21.39
C CYS A 157 -8.38 10.75 22.32
N GLU A 158 -9.58 10.31 21.94
CA GLU A 158 -10.77 10.28 22.80
C GLU A 158 -10.55 9.34 24.00
N ARG A 159 -9.94 8.17 23.79
CA ARG A 159 -9.62 7.24 24.89
C ARG A 159 -8.50 7.77 25.78
N ILE A 160 -7.46 8.40 25.23
CA ILE A 160 -6.40 9.06 26.00
C ILE A 160 -6.97 10.26 26.77
N LEU A 161 -7.78 11.11 26.14
CA LEU A 161 -8.42 12.26 26.78
C LEU A 161 -9.43 11.82 27.86
N LYS A 162 -10.15 10.70 27.65
CA LYS A 162 -10.98 10.05 28.70
C LYS A 162 -10.13 9.50 29.85
N LEU A 163 -8.97 8.90 29.56
CA LEU A 163 -8.04 8.40 30.59
C LEU A 163 -7.32 9.53 31.34
N CYS A 164 -7.08 10.66 30.68
CA CYS A 164 -6.41 11.84 31.24
C CYS A 164 -7.38 12.86 31.88
N GLY A 165 -8.70 12.66 31.76
CA GLY A 165 -9.70 13.56 32.33
C GLY A 165 -9.87 14.91 31.61
N CYS A 166 -9.44 15.02 30.35
CA CYS A 166 -9.44 16.27 29.57
C CYS A 166 -10.55 16.28 28.50
N TRP A 167 -11.79 15.95 28.85
CA TRP A 167 -12.90 15.91 27.89
C TRP A 167 -13.30 17.32 27.44
N ILE A 168 -13.37 17.55 26.13
CA ILE A 168 -14.00 18.72 25.50
C ILE A 168 -15.13 18.19 24.61
N ASP A 169 -16.37 18.59 24.89
CA ASP A 169 -17.63 18.12 24.29
C ASP A 169 -17.88 18.59 22.84
N GLU A 170 -16.91 18.47 21.92
CA GLU A 170 -17.09 19.04 20.55
C GLU A 170 -16.81 18.10 19.37
N PHE A 171 -17.08 16.79 19.43
CA PHE A 171 -17.20 16.02 18.18
C PHE A 171 -18.27 14.91 18.24
N PRO A 172 -19.23 14.87 17.31
CA PRO A 172 -20.27 13.83 17.31
C PRO A 172 -19.65 12.46 17.01
N PRO A 173 -19.96 11.42 17.81
CA PRO A 173 -19.43 10.08 17.63
C PRO A 173 -20.06 9.41 16.39
N SER A 174 -19.24 9.08 15.39
CA SER A 174 -19.60 8.03 14.44
C SER A 174 -19.13 6.69 15.02
N ASN A 175 -20.05 5.96 15.65
CA ASN A 175 -19.81 4.73 16.42
C ASN A 175 -19.72 3.46 15.56
N THR A 176 -19.30 3.52 14.30
CA THR A 176 -19.17 2.32 13.47
C THR A 176 -17.87 1.56 13.81
N PRO A 177 -17.95 0.35 14.40
CA PRO A 177 -16.77 -0.47 14.67
C PRO A 177 -16.14 -0.94 13.37
N PHE A 178 -14.81 -1.02 13.32
CA PHE A 178 -14.10 -1.63 12.20
C PHE A 178 -14.43 -3.13 12.10
N THR A 179 -14.86 -3.56 10.93
CA THR A 179 -15.19 -4.96 10.63
C THR A 179 -14.33 -5.49 9.49
N LYS A 180 -14.19 -6.81 9.37
CA LYS A 180 -13.54 -7.43 8.19
C LYS A 180 -14.13 -6.94 6.86
N LYS A 181 -15.40 -6.56 6.85
CA LYS A 181 -16.12 -6.00 5.70
C LYS A 181 -15.53 -4.68 5.19
N ASP A 182 -14.91 -3.89 6.06
CA ASP A 182 -14.23 -2.65 5.67
C ASP A 182 -12.92 -2.92 4.93
N LEU A 183 -12.31 -4.09 5.13
CA LEU A 183 -11.15 -4.58 4.37
C LEU A 183 -11.53 -5.36 3.11
N GLU A 184 -12.76 -5.84 2.97
CA GLU A 184 -13.22 -6.61 1.81
C GLU A 184 -13.20 -5.80 0.50
N ASN A 185 -13.26 -4.47 0.60
CA ASN A 185 -13.15 -3.56 -0.55
C ASN A 185 -11.70 -3.25 -0.94
N PHE A 186 -10.74 -3.55 -0.05
CA PHE A 186 -9.32 -3.48 -0.34
C PHE A 186 -8.85 -4.77 -0.98
N VAL A 187 -8.21 -4.61 -2.13
CA VAL A 187 -7.49 -5.68 -2.78
C VAL A 187 -6.02 -5.35 -2.66
N MET A 188 -5.30 -6.09 -1.80
CA MET A 188 -3.84 -6.11 -1.85
C MET A 188 -3.47 -6.88 -3.11
N ALA A 189 -3.39 -6.17 -4.23
CA ALA A 189 -2.69 -6.66 -5.39
C ALA A 189 -1.20 -6.55 -5.06
N LEU A 190 -0.58 -7.70 -4.79
CA LEU A 190 0.84 -7.83 -5.08
C LEU A 190 0.96 -7.75 -6.60
#